data_AF-A0A5V1WRS7-F1
#
_entry.id   AF-A0A5V1WRS7-F1
#
_cell.length_a   1.000
_cell.length_b   1.000
_cell.length_c   1.000
_cell.angle_alpha   90.00
_cell.angle_beta   90.00
_cell.angle_gamma   90.00
#
_symmetry.space_group_name_H-M   'P 1'
#
loop_
_entity.id
_entity.type
_entity.pdbx_description
1 polymer ?
#
loop_
_entity_poly.entity_id
_entity_poly.type
_entity_poly.pdbx_seq_one_letter_code
_entity_poly.pdbx_strand_id
1 'polypeptide(L)'
;MKFKRLKISDWRQFNEVSIDFHNKVTVITGSNGAGKSTVLRILAKHFSWNCDFLAMPFYDEDKGINIFTNKRQSNSYSNANHKIGEIEYSNEIISSIYIEEHPRTINYDIAIENIDRSIKGLFIHSHRASNNYEITSNIPTGVINAEDSYKNHLQAYKKHLENSSFNGNPTVEMKQSLL
;
A
#
# COMPACT_ATOMS: atom_id res chain seq x y z
N MET A 1 12.94 -7.67 11.80
CA MET A 1 11.79 -8.31 11.14
C MET A 1 11.91 -8.17 9.63
N LYS A 2 11.52 -9.19 8.86
CA LYS A 2 11.51 -9.18 7.39
C LYS A 2 10.28 -9.93 6.84
N PHE A 3 9.88 -9.63 5.61
CA PHE A 3 8.96 -10.50 4.86
C PHE A 3 9.65 -11.81 4.51
N LYS A 4 8.95 -12.93 4.66
CA LYS A 4 9.42 -14.27 4.30
C LYS A 4 8.69 -14.78 3.07
N ARG A 5 7.35 -14.71 3.06
CA ARG A 5 6.54 -15.18 1.93
C ARG A 5 5.27 -14.36 1.76
N LEU A 6 4.83 -14.17 0.52
CA LEU A 6 3.52 -13.61 0.17
C LEU A 6 2.78 -14.61 -0.71
N LYS A 7 1.54 -14.91 -0.37
CA LYS A 7 0.63 -15.71 -1.20
C LYS A 7 -0.64 -14.94 -1.48
N ILE A 8 -1.11 -14.95 -2.72
CA ILE A 8 -2.39 -14.38 -3.14
C ILE A 8 -3.02 -15.32 -4.16
N SER A 9 -4.31 -15.55 -4.05
CA SER A 9 -5.10 -16.36 -4.97
C SER A 9 -6.38 -15.65 -5.37
N ASP A 10 -6.87 -15.95 -6.57
CA ASP A 10 -8.19 -15.56 -7.09
C ASP A 10 -8.53 -14.06 -6.98
N TRP A 11 -7.51 -13.20 -7.09
CA TRP A 11 -7.68 -11.76 -6.90
C TRP A 11 -6.98 -10.91 -7.97
N ARG A 12 -7.75 -9.98 -8.54
CA ARG A 12 -7.34 -9.10 -9.65
C ARG A 12 -6.73 -9.90 -10.80
N GLN A 13 -5.50 -9.61 -11.21
CA GLN A 13 -4.78 -10.31 -12.28
C GLN A 13 -4.20 -11.67 -11.85
N PHE A 14 -4.17 -12.00 -10.56
CA PHE A 14 -3.58 -13.24 -10.07
C PHE A 14 -4.62 -14.35 -10.03
N ASN A 15 -4.33 -15.46 -10.72
CA ASN A 15 -4.95 -16.75 -10.39
C ASN A 15 -4.31 -17.30 -9.11
N GLU A 16 -2.97 -17.35 -9.12
CA GLU A 16 -2.15 -17.65 -7.95
C GLU A 16 -0.83 -16.91 -8.09
N VAL A 17 -0.33 -16.35 -7.00
CA VAL A 17 1.04 -15.84 -6.89
C VAL A 17 1.59 -16.19 -5.51
N SER A 18 2.74 -16.85 -5.50
CA SER A 18 3.50 -17.17 -4.29
C SER A 18 4.93 -16.65 -4.46
N ILE A 19 5.34 -15.73 -3.61
CA ILE A 19 6.67 -15.10 -3.64
C ILE A 19 7.39 -15.41 -2.34
N ASP A 20 8.50 -16.13 -2.43
CA ASP A 20 9.45 -16.29 -1.33
C ASP A 20 10.47 -15.14 -1.39
N PHE A 21 10.47 -14.30 -0.37
CA PHE A 21 11.39 -13.16 -0.31
C PHE A 21 12.77 -13.62 0.13
N HIS A 22 13.76 -13.29 -0.68
CA HIS A 22 15.15 -13.55 -0.33
C HIS A 22 15.63 -12.62 0.78
N ASN A 23 16.46 -13.14 1.68
CA ASN A 23 16.94 -12.43 2.88
C ASN A 23 17.72 -11.11 2.62
N LYS A 24 18.16 -10.89 1.38
CA LYS A 24 18.94 -9.72 0.94
C LYS A 24 18.14 -8.85 -0.03
N VAL A 25 17.94 -9.34 -1.26
CA VAL A 25 17.32 -8.60 -2.36
C VAL A 25 16.39 -9.54 -3.11
N THR A 26 15.17 -9.08 -3.36
CA THR A 26 14.19 -9.73 -4.23
C THR A 26 13.84 -8.77 -5.35
N VAL A 27 14.01 -9.19 -6.60
CA VAL A 27 13.70 -8.37 -7.78
C VAL A 27 12.43 -8.91 -8.43
N ILE A 28 11.39 -8.09 -8.48
CA ILE A 28 10.12 -8.43 -9.15
C ILE A 28 10.10 -7.76 -10.52
N THR A 29 10.19 -8.56 -11.58
CA THR A 29 10.14 -8.10 -12.98
C THR A 29 8.98 -8.76 -13.73
N GLY A 30 8.61 -8.20 -14.88
CA GLY A 30 7.47 -8.67 -15.69
C GLY A 30 6.90 -7.55 -16.55
N SER A 31 5.99 -7.90 -17.46
CA SER A 31 5.32 -6.95 -18.36
C SER A 31 4.44 -5.93 -17.61
N ASN A 32 4.07 -4.84 -18.28
CA ASN A 32 3.08 -3.90 -17.75
C ASN A 32 1.74 -4.63 -17.55
N GLY A 33 1.06 -4.35 -16.43
CA GLY A 33 -0.17 -5.05 -16.05
C GLY A 33 0.03 -6.42 -15.36
N ALA A 34 1.26 -6.96 -15.29
CA ALA A 34 1.53 -8.25 -14.62
C ALA A 34 1.32 -8.25 -13.09
N GLY A 35 0.91 -7.14 -12.48
CA GLY A 35 0.61 -7.07 -11.05
C GLY A 35 1.77 -6.71 -10.12
N LYS A 36 2.94 -6.33 -10.66
CA LYS A 36 4.11 -5.90 -9.87
C LYS A 36 3.75 -4.81 -8.84
N SER A 37 3.08 -3.76 -9.30
CA SER A 37 2.65 -2.65 -8.43
C SER A 37 1.58 -3.07 -7.43
N THR A 38 0.75 -4.08 -7.74
CA THR A 38 -0.23 -4.64 -6.80
C THR A 38 0.48 -5.29 -5.62
N VAL A 39 1.49 -6.14 -5.87
CA VAL A 39 2.32 -6.75 -4.82
C VAL A 39 2.96 -5.68 -3.95
N LEU A 40 3.59 -4.67 -4.56
CA LEU A 40 4.24 -3.60 -3.82
C LEU A 40 3.26 -2.78 -2.96
N ARG A 41 2.05 -2.50 -3.46
CA ARG A 41 1.00 -1.79 -2.70
C ARG A 41 0.51 -2.57 -1.48
N ILE A 42 0.42 -3.90 -1.58
CA ILE A 42 0.07 -4.75 -0.43
C ILE A 42 1.16 -4.65 0.63
N LEU A 43 2.43 -4.80 0.25
CA LEU A 43 3.55 -4.68 1.19
C LEU A 43 3.63 -3.28 1.81
N ALA A 44 3.33 -2.23 1.02
CA ALA A 44 3.35 -0.84 1.45
C ALA A 44 2.47 -0.55 2.68
N LYS A 45 1.40 -1.34 2.89
CA LYS A 45 0.54 -1.25 4.08
C LYS A 45 1.30 -1.37 5.40
N HIS A 46 2.40 -2.11 5.43
CA HIS A 46 3.26 -2.25 6.61
C HIS A 46 3.95 -0.94 6.98
N PHE A 47 4.15 -0.06 6.00
CA PHE A 47 4.78 1.24 6.15
C PHE A 47 3.74 2.37 6.28
N SER A 48 2.52 2.02 6.73
CA SER A 48 1.38 2.93 6.95
C SER A 48 0.93 3.69 5.71
N TRP A 49 1.14 3.12 4.52
CA TRP A 49 0.62 3.69 3.27
C TRP A 49 -0.80 3.22 3.01
N ASN A 50 -1.70 4.16 2.73
CA ASN A 50 -3.00 3.85 2.17
C ASN A 50 -2.86 3.71 0.66
N CYS A 51 -3.19 2.52 0.16
CA CYS A 51 -3.02 2.16 -1.23
C CYS A 51 -4.35 1.62 -1.73
N ASP A 52 -5.20 2.50 -2.21
CA ASP A 52 -6.51 2.11 -2.70
C ASP A 52 -6.40 1.31 -3.99
N PHE A 53 -7.36 0.42 -4.15
CA PHE A 53 -7.57 -0.40 -5.32
C PHE A 53 -8.91 -0.04 -5.97
N LEU A 54 -8.99 -0.29 -7.28
CA LEU A 54 -10.22 -0.06 -8.05
C LEU A 54 -10.99 -1.36 -8.21
N ALA A 55 -12.26 -1.33 -7.83
CA ALA A 55 -13.22 -2.41 -8.01
C ALA A 55 -13.77 -2.43 -9.45
N MET A 56 -14.25 -3.60 -9.87
CA MET A 56 -14.83 -3.77 -11.20
C MET A 56 -16.32 -3.42 -11.16
N PRO A 57 -16.82 -2.52 -12.03
CA PRO A 57 -18.26 -2.34 -12.20
C PRO A 57 -18.88 -3.60 -12.82
N PHE A 58 -20.02 -4.03 -12.29
CA PHE A 58 -20.77 -5.19 -12.75
C PHE A 58 -22.26 -4.85 -12.75
N TYR A 59 -23.00 -5.28 -13.77
CA TYR A 59 -24.44 -5.09 -13.83
C TYR A 59 -25.13 -6.33 -13.26
N ASP A 60 -25.87 -6.15 -12.16
CA ASP A 60 -26.70 -7.19 -11.56
C ASP A 60 -28.04 -7.26 -12.28
N GLU A 61 -28.22 -8.27 -13.14
CA GLU A 61 -29.47 -8.47 -13.89
C GLU A 61 -30.67 -8.73 -12.98
N ASP A 62 -30.49 -9.46 -11.88
CA ASP A 62 -31.57 -9.82 -10.95
C ASP A 62 -32.10 -8.59 -10.21
N LYS A 63 -31.21 -7.64 -9.89
CA LYS A 63 -31.57 -6.41 -9.17
C LYS A 63 -31.75 -5.19 -10.09
N GLY A 64 -31.37 -5.29 -11.36
CA GLY A 64 -31.40 -4.19 -12.33
C GLY A 64 -30.49 -3.01 -11.98
N ILE A 65 -29.42 -3.22 -11.19
CA ILE A 65 -28.53 -2.16 -10.70
C ILE A 65 -27.06 -2.42 -11.05
N ASN A 66 -26.28 -1.35 -11.19
CA ASN A 66 -24.82 -1.45 -11.23
C ASN A 66 -24.25 -1.58 -9.82
N ILE A 67 -23.43 -2.60 -9.61
CA ILE A 67 -22.69 -2.85 -8.38
C ILE A 67 -21.19 -2.85 -8.66
N PHE A 68 -20.38 -2.73 -7.62
CA PHE A 68 -18.95 -2.99 -7.71
C PHE A 68 -18.65 -4.40 -7.17
N THR A 69 -17.74 -5.11 -7.82
CA THR A 69 -17.27 -6.42 -7.36
C THR A 69 -15.76 -6.55 -7.50
N ASN A 70 -15.18 -7.29 -6.56
CA ASN A 70 -13.77 -7.65 -6.57
C ASN A 70 -13.53 -9.14 -6.90
N LYS A 71 -14.58 -9.88 -7.25
CA LYS A 71 -14.53 -11.30 -7.58
C LYS A 71 -14.66 -11.50 -9.09
N ARG A 72 -13.92 -12.47 -9.65
CA ARG A 72 -13.97 -12.80 -11.09
C ARG A 72 -15.27 -13.47 -11.52
N GLN A 73 -15.92 -14.19 -10.61
CA GLN A 73 -17.20 -14.89 -10.84
C GLN A 73 -18.01 -14.80 -9.55
N SER A 74 -19.19 -14.21 -9.57
CA SER A 74 -20.12 -14.32 -8.43
C SER A 74 -21.54 -14.59 -8.89
N ASN A 75 -22.05 -15.77 -8.52
CA ASN A 75 -23.48 -16.10 -8.51
C ASN A 75 -24.07 -15.96 -7.10
N SER A 76 -23.34 -15.37 -6.14
CA SER A 76 -23.81 -15.29 -4.74
C SER A 76 -23.31 -14.02 -4.07
N TYR A 77 -24.26 -13.15 -3.73
CA TYR A 77 -24.03 -11.91 -3.01
C TYR A 77 -23.78 -12.20 -1.53
N SER A 78 -22.52 -12.07 -1.12
CA SER A 78 -22.11 -12.09 0.28
C SER A 78 -21.42 -10.77 0.60
N ASN A 79 -21.89 -10.04 1.61
CA ASN A 79 -21.18 -8.84 2.12
C ASN A 79 -20.01 -9.20 3.04
N ALA A 80 -19.49 -10.43 2.96
CA ALA A 80 -18.42 -10.89 3.82
C ALA A 80 -17.05 -10.42 3.33
N ASN A 81 -16.12 -10.27 4.28
CA ASN A 81 -14.71 -10.14 3.97
C ASN A 81 -14.20 -11.45 3.38
N HIS A 82 -13.58 -11.39 2.21
CA HIS A 82 -13.02 -12.53 1.52
C HIS A 82 -11.51 -12.58 1.70
N LYS A 83 -10.98 -13.70 2.21
CA LYS A 83 -9.53 -13.89 2.33
C LYS A 83 -8.95 -14.15 0.94
N ILE A 84 -8.06 -13.25 0.48
CA ILE A 84 -7.38 -13.37 -0.82
C ILE A 84 -5.96 -13.90 -0.72
N GLY A 85 -5.40 -13.99 0.48
CA GLY A 85 -3.99 -14.31 0.63
C GLY A 85 -3.46 -14.16 2.04
N GLU A 86 -2.15 -14.27 2.16
CA GLU A 86 -1.42 -14.17 3.42
C GLU A 86 0.04 -13.74 3.23
N ILE A 87 0.59 -13.16 4.30
CA ILE A 87 1.99 -12.74 4.40
C ILE A 87 2.60 -13.44 5.59
N GLU A 88 3.66 -14.18 5.36
CA GLU A 88 4.48 -14.80 6.40
C GLU A 88 5.71 -13.93 6.65
N TYR A 89 6.04 -13.74 7.92
CA TYR A 89 7.20 -12.97 8.35
C TYR A 89 8.35 -13.85 8.82
N SER A 90 9.52 -13.25 9.06
CA SER A 90 10.72 -13.96 9.54
C SER A 90 10.56 -14.61 10.93
N ASN A 91 9.56 -14.22 11.72
CA ASN A 91 9.22 -14.80 13.02
C ASN A 91 8.07 -15.84 12.92
N GLU A 92 7.73 -16.29 11.71
CA GLU A 92 6.69 -17.28 11.44
C GLU A 92 5.25 -16.82 11.74
N ILE A 93 5.06 -15.56 12.15
CA ILE A 93 3.72 -14.96 12.22
C ILE A 93 3.16 -14.81 10.81
N ILE A 94 1.87 -15.12 10.67
CA ILE A 94 1.13 -15.04 9.41
C ILE A 94 0.02 -14.00 9.53
N SER A 95 0.00 -13.08 8.59
CA SER A 95 -1.05 -12.07 8.43
C SER A 95 -1.95 -12.43 7.26
N SER A 96 -3.24 -12.58 7.50
CA SER A 96 -4.21 -12.83 6.44
C SER A 96 -4.66 -11.53 5.77
N ILE A 97 -4.80 -11.56 4.45
CA ILE A 97 -5.23 -10.42 3.63
C ILE A 97 -6.68 -10.64 3.21
N TYR A 98 -7.52 -9.62 3.45
CA TYR A 98 -8.94 -9.65 3.12
C TYR A 98 -9.34 -8.47 2.25
N ILE A 99 -10.43 -8.67 1.51
CA ILE A 99 -11.11 -7.65 0.72
C ILE A 99 -12.60 -7.66 1.02
N GLU A 100 -13.25 -6.53 0.78
CA GLU A 100 -14.71 -6.48 0.64
C GLU A 100 -15.09 -7.00 -0.77
N GLU A 101 -15.97 -8.01 -0.86
CA GLU A 101 -16.38 -8.58 -2.15
C GLU A 101 -17.18 -7.57 -2.99
N HIS A 102 -18.02 -6.78 -2.34
CA HIS A 102 -18.95 -5.83 -2.94
C HIS A 102 -18.83 -4.43 -2.32
N PRO A 103 -17.77 -3.68 -2.64
CA PRO A 103 -17.56 -2.37 -2.04
C PRO A 103 -18.63 -1.37 -2.50
N ARG A 104 -18.99 -0.43 -1.62
CA ARG A 104 -19.97 0.62 -1.93
C ARG A 104 -19.46 1.65 -2.95
N THR A 105 -18.15 1.83 -3.00
CA THR A 105 -17.46 2.78 -3.88
C THR A 105 -16.51 2.05 -4.81
N ILE A 106 -16.15 2.68 -5.94
CA ILE A 106 -15.17 2.13 -6.88
C ILE A 106 -13.78 1.97 -6.24
N ASN A 107 -13.41 2.88 -5.32
CA ASN A 107 -12.20 2.74 -4.53
C ASN A 107 -12.49 1.84 -3.33
N TYR A 108 -11.60 0.89 -3.08
CA TYR A 108 -11.65 0.04 -1.90
C TYR A 108 -10.24 -0.21 -1.38
N ASP A 109 -10.15 -0.60 -0.11
CA ASP A 109 -8.90 -0.95 0.54
C ASP A 109 -8.84 -2.46 0.85
N ILE A 110 -7.63 -2.95 1.10
CA ILE A 110 -7.42 -4.30 1.64
C ILE A 110 -7.22 -4.22 3.16
N ALA A 111 -7.76 -5.19 3.88
CA ALA A 111 -7.48 -5.37 5.30
C ALA A 111 -6.38 -6.43 5.46
N ILE A 112 -5.41 -6.15 6.35
CA ILE A 112 -4.37 -7.12 6.73
C ILE A 112 -4.50 -7.33 8.23
N GLU A 113 -4.94 -8.52 8.63
CA GLU A 113 -5.01 -8.90 10.04
C GLU A 113 -3.61 -9.19 10.59
N ASN A 114 -3.36 -8.85 11.86
CA ASN A 114 -2.10 -9.11 12.57
C ASN A 114 -0.85 -8.49 11.90
N ILE A 115 -1.01 -7.34 11.24
CA ILE A 115 0.09 -6.67 10.54
C ILE A 115 1.31 -6.40 11.46
N ASP A 116 2.46 -6.96 11.10
CA ASP A 116 3.69 -6.76 11.85
C ASP A 116 4.35 -5.41 11.51
N ARG A 117 4.15 -4.44 12.39
CA ARG A 117 4.70 -3.07 12.25
C ARG A 117 6.18 -2.96 12.62
N SER A 118 6.84 -4.03 13.06
CA SER A 118 8.28 -4.03 13.33
C SER A 118 9.13 -4.12 12.06
N ILE A 119 8.51 -4.35 10.90
CA ILE A 119 9.17 -4.30 9.59
C ILE A 119 9.52 -2.85 9.27
N LYS A 120 10.82 -2.56 9.26
CA LYS A 120 11.35 -1.27 8.84
C LYS A 120 11.51 -1.26 7.32
N GLY A 121 11.04 -0.19 6.68
CA GLY A 121 11.17 -0.04 5.25
C GLY A 121 10.51 1.24 4.74
N LEU A 122 10.81 1.56 3.48
CA LEU A 122 10.30 2.71 2.77
C LEU A 122 9.60 2.22 1.49
N PHE A 123 8.38 2.69 1.28
CA PHE A 123 7.68 2.51 0.01
C PHE A 123 7.97 3.71 -0.91
N ILE A 124 8.43 3.42 -2.12
CA ILE A 124 8.74 4.43 -3.14
C ILE A 124 7.70 4.31 -4.25
N HIS A 125 6.91 5.36 -4.43
CA HIS A 125 5.90 5.43 -5.49
C HIS A 125 6.56 5.56 -6.87
N SER A 126 5.88 5.01 -7.88
CA SER A 126 6.29 5.19 -9.28
C SER A 126 6.17 6.65 -9.74
N HIS A 127 5.11 7.34 -9.31
CA HIS A 127 4.96 8.78 -9.46
C HIS A 127 5.37 9.45 -8.15
N ARG A 128 6.45 10.23 -8.20
CA ARG A 128 6.95 10.99 -7.05
C ARG A 128 6.36 12.40 -7.12
N ALA A 129 6.11 12.97 -5.94
CA ALA A 129 5.89 14.40 -5.79
C ALA A 129 6.99 15.19 -6.52
N SER A 130 6.63 16.24 -7.24
CA SER A 130 7.61 17.17 -7.79
C SER A 130 8.25 17.94 -6.64
N ASN A 131 9.56 17.85 -6.50
CA ASN A 131 10.29 18.62 -5.51
C ASN A 131 10.39 20.07 -5.99
N ASN A 132 9.62 20.97 -5.38
CA ASN A 132 9.84 22.40 -5.54
C ASN A 132 11.01 22.82 -4.65
N TYR A 133 11.78 23.82 -5.05
CA TYR A 133 12.79 24.41 -4.17
C TYR A 133 12.14 25.54 -3.36
N GLU A 134 12.27 25.47 -2.03
CA GLU A 134 11.82 26.52 -1.13
C GLU A 134 12.96 26.96 -0.22
N ILE A 135 12.99 28.26 0.09
CA ILE A 135 13.92 28.83 1.05
C ILE A 135 13.51 28.36 2.44
N THR A 136 14.45 27.75 3.17
CA THR A 136 14.24 27.36 4.56
C THR A 136 14.52 28.57 5.44
N SER A 137 13.51 29.11 6.11
CA SER A 137 13.64 30.31 6.94
C SER A 137 14.39 30.08 8.25
N ASN A 138 14.38 28.84 8.76
CA ASN A 138 15.07 28.47 9.99
C ASN A 138 15.53 27.00 9.92
N ILE A 139 16.77 26.73 10.32
CA ILE A 139 17.28 25.37 10.51
C ILE A 139 17.36 25.15 12.04
N PRO A 140 16.48 24.32 12.62
CA PRO A 140 16.49 24.09 14.06
C PRO A 140 17.84 23.49 14.48
N THR A 141 18.44 24.04 15.54
CA THR A 141 19.74 23.58 16.08
C THR A 141 19.59 22.41 17.06
N GLY A 142 18.37 21.97 17.31
CA GLY A 142 18.09 20.80 18.15
C GLY A 142 18.24 19.52 17.35
N VAL A 143 18.98 18.56 17.90
CA VAL A 143 19.18 17.25 17.27
C VAL A 143 17.84 16.51 17.18
N ILE A 144 17.37 16.28 15.97
CA ILE A 144 16.19 15.43 15.71
C ILE A 144 16.68 13.98 15.59
N ASN A 145 16.04 13.05 16.28
CA ASN A 145 16.39 11.64 16.12
C ASN A 145 15.93 11.12 14.74
N ALA A 146 16.62 10.11 14.22
CA ALA A 146 16.36 9.59 12.86
C ALA A 146 14.93 9.07 12.65
N GLU A 147 14.29 8.54 13.70
CA GLU A 147 12.93 8.02 13.64
C GLU A 147 11.90 9.15 13.49
N ASP A 148 12.07 10.23 14.24
CA ASP A 148 11.18 11.39 14.19
C ASP A 148 11.40 12.20 12.91
N SER A 149 12.64 12.33 12.44
CA SER A 149 12.94 12.87 11.10
C SER A 149 12.22 12.08 10.01
N TYR A 150 12.30 10.75 10.05
CA TYR A 150 11.61 9.88 9.10
C TYR A 150 10.09 10.05 9.14
N LYS A 151 9.49 10.10 10.33
CA LYS A 151 8.03 10.28 10.50
C LYS A 151 7.56 11.62 9.96
N ASN A 152 8.28 12.71 10.28
CA ASN A 152 7.95 14.06 9.82
C ASN A 152 8.00 14.13 8.29
N HIS A 153 9.09 13.64 7.71
CA HIS A 153 9.24 13.56 6.26
C HIS A 153 8.13 12.71 5.61
N LEU A 154 7.85 11.52 6.14
CA LEU A 154 6.81 10.63 5.60
C LEU A 154 5.43 11.27 5.67
N GLN A 155 5.12 11.98 6.75
CA GLN A 155 3.85 12.68 6.91
C GLN A 155 3.72 13.84 5.91
N ALA A 156 4.76 14.64 5.74
CA ALA A 156 4.80 15.71 4.74
C ALA A 156 4.66 15.16 3.32
N TYR A 157 5.37 14.07 3.01
CA TYR A 157 5.31 13.40 1.71
C TYR A 157 3.92 12.84 1.39
N LYS A 158 3.23 12.24 2.38
CA LYS A 158 1.83 11.79 2.22
C LYS A 158 0.88 12.95 1.94
N LYS A 159 0.95 14.03 2.75
CA LYS A 159 0.12 15.23 2.56
C LYS A 159 0.31 15.84 1.18
N HIS A 160 1.55 15.88 0.68
CA HIS A 160 1.85 16.41 -0.63
C HIS A 160 1.27 15.56 -1.78
N LEU A 161 1.24 14.22 -1.62
CA LEU A 161 0.61 13.34 -2.61
C LEU A 161 -0.93 13.44 -2.62
N GLU A 162 -1.55 13.63 -1.45
CA GLU A 162 -3.01 13.68 -1.31
C GLU A 162 -3.59 15.05 -1.65
N ASN A 163 -2.83 16.13 -1.43
CA ASN A 163 -3.31 17.50 -1.62
C ASN A 163 -2.35 18.29 -2.52
N SER A 164 -2.77 18.49 -3.78
CA SER A 164 -2.03 19.30 -4.75
C SER A 164 -1.85 20.78 -4.35
N SER A 165 -2.64 21.26 -3.39
CA SER A 165 -2.57 22.62 -2.84
C SER A 165 -1.76 22.70 -1.53
N PHE A 166 -1.15 21.59 -1.09
CA PHE A 166 -0.29 21.58 0.08
C PHE A 166 1.04 22.26 -0.23
N ASN A 167 1.20 23.49 0.27
CA ASN A 167 2.46 24.26 0.22
C ASN A 167 3.57 23.71 1.13
N GLY A 168 3.38 22.54 1.76
CA GLY A 168 4.45 21.90 2.52
C GLY A 168 5.33 21.07 1.61
N ASN A 169 6.63 21.27 1.74
CA ASN A 169 7.63 20.61 0.92
C ASN A 169 8.35 19.51 1.72
N PRO A 170 8.23 18.23 1.34
CA PRO A 170 8.94 17.14 2.01
C PRO A 170 10.46 17.37 2.07
N THR A 171 11.02 18.07 1.08
CA THR A 171 12.45 18.40 1.02
C THR A 171 12.88 19.34 2.15
N VAL A 172 11.98 20.21 2.62
CA VAL A 172 12.26 21.13 3.74
C VAL A 172 12.38 20.37 5.05
N GLU A 173 11.48 19.42 5.31
CA GLU A 173 11.55 18.54 6.48
C GLU A 173 12.86 17.74 6.52
N MET A 174 13.29 17.20 5.36
CA MET A 174 14.59 16.52 5.29
C MET A 174 15.73 17.46 5.67
N LYS A 175 15.75 18.68 5.11
CA LYS A 175 16.81 19.66 5.37
C LYS A 175 16.85 20.12 6.83
N GLN A 176 15.70 20.30 7.47
CA GLN A 176 15.62 20.68 8.88
C GLN A 176 16.17 19.61 9.82
N SER A 177 16.26 18.35 9.36
CA SER A 177 16.86 17.25 10.13
C SER A 177 18.36 17.04 9.89
N LEU A 178 19.04 17.88 9.10
CA LEU A 178 20.47 17.73 8.76
C LEU A 178 21.45 18.30 9.81
N LEU A 179 21.00 18.55 11.04
CA LEU A 179 21.81 18.98 12.19
C LEU A 179 21.64 18.00 13.35
#